data_AF-A0A431UMU1-F1
#
_entry.id   AF-A0A431UMU1-F1
#
_cell.length_a   1.000
_cell.length_b   1.000
_cell.length_c   1.000
_cell.angle_alpha   90.00
_cell.angle_beta   90.00
_cell.angle_gamma   90.00
#
_symmetry.space_group_name_H-M   'P 1'
#
loop_
_entity.id
_entity.type
_entity.pdbx_description
1 polymer ?
#
loop_
_entity_poly.entity_id
_entity_poly.type
_entity_poly.pdbx_seq_one_letter_code
_entity_poly.pdbx_strand_id
1 'polypeptide(L)'
;MNDQTDFSALIRITSMDALKAATEARSKADSASYRMAVRQIFAGAEGILWYAKCMARAAAKIQPETYSALEIAALNDETYAVAENGTVRTKPNFIPMVHSMKLVADLMSRKQVSNADFTFGQEMLATIKQAVAVRNRLTHPKSGDDLLVTEEEFNVVVASWGLMLAFTLNTALEADKRLGTGIFPVIKTPKVSLLDALVGATQHDMDAGDTPPVT
;
A
#
# COMPACT_ATOMS: atom_id res chain seq x y z
N MET A 1 24.52 5.70 -4.74
CA MET A 1 23.29 6.08 -4.04
C MET A 1 22.88 4.91 -3.17
N ASN A 2 22.50 5.16 -1.92
CA ASN A 2 22.03 4.09 -1.05
C ASN A 2 20.53 3.92 -1.33
N ASP A 3 20.17 2.98 -2.20
CA ASP A 3 18.82 2.84 -2.76
C ASP A 3 17.71 2.87 -1.70
N GLN A 4 17.95 2.35 -0.49
CA GLN A 4 16.97 2.39 0.61
C GLN A 4 16.68 3.81 1.13
N THR A 5 17.70 4.66 1.23
CA THR A 5 17.56 6.03 1.77
C THR A 5 16.83 6.93 0.78
N ASP A 6 17.15 6.78 -0.51
CA ASP A 6 16.52 7.55 -1.59
C ASP A 6 15.05 7.15 -1.77
N PHE A 7 14.71 5.86 -1.59
CA PHE A 7 13.34 5.39 -1.68
C PHE A 7 12.45 5.86 -0.52
N SER A 8 12.99 5.80 0.70
CA SER A 8 12.28 6.34 1.88
C SER A 8 12.02 7.84 1.73
N ALA A 9 12.97 8.57 1.15
CA ALA A 9 12.80 9.99 0.85
C ALA A 9 11.69 10.22 -0.18
N LEU A 10 11.65 9.45 -1.28
CA LEU A 10 10.61 9.56 -2.31
C LEU A 10 9.21 9.43 -1.71
N ILE A 11 8.93 8.32 -1.00
CA ILE A 11 7.60 8.06 -0.41
C ILE A 11 7.21 9.16 0.57
N ARG A 12 8.15 9.59 1.41
CA ARG A 12 7.91 10.64 2.40
C ARG A 12 7.53 11.95 1.72
N ILE A 13 8.34 12.39 0.75
CA ILE A 13 8.11 13.64 0.01
C ILE A 13 6.76 13.58 -0.69
N THR A 14 6.50 12.54 -1.48
CA THR A 14 5.27 12.47 -2.26
C THR A 14 4.02 12.33 -1.39
N SER A 15 4.11 11.63 -0.25
CA SER A 15 2.99 11.53 0.70
C SER A 15 2.71 12.83 1.42
N MET A 16 3.77 13.57 1.81
CA MET A 16 3.63 14.91 2.40
C MET A 16 3.02 15.89 1.40
N ASP A 17 3.45 15.87 0.14
CA ASP A 17 2.91 16.73 -0.90
C ASP A 17 1.44 16.40 -1.20
N ALA A 18 1.09 15.11 -1.30
CA ALA A 18 -0.29 14.67 -1.50
C ALA A 18 -1.19 15.13 -0.34
N LEU A 19 -0.73 14.98 0.90
CA LEU A 19 -1.47 15.43 2.09
C LEU A 19 -1.63 16.96 2.11
N LYS A 20 -0.54 17.70 1.87
CA LYS A 20 -0.57 19.17 1.82
C LYS A 20 -1.56 19.65 0.75
N ALA A 21 -1.46 19.12 -0.47
CA ALA A 21 -2.34 19.50 -1.56
C ALA A 21 -3.81 19.15 -1.25
N ALA A 22 -4.07 18.01 -0.63
CA ALA A 22 -5.42 17.64 -0.21
C ALA A 22 -6.00 18.61 0.82
N THR A 23 -5.20 19.00 1.83
CA THR A 23 -5.61 19.97 2.86
C THR A 23 -5.88 21.35 2.26
N GLU A 24 -4.99 21.85 1.39
CA GLU A 24 -5.17 23.14 0.71
C GLU A 24 -6.43 23.14 -0.16
N ALA A 25 -6.69 22.05 -0.89
CA ALA A 25 -7.86 21.95 -1.74
C ALA A 25 -9.18 21.88 -0.95
N ARG A 26 -9.20 21.19 0.20
CA ARG A 26 -10.35 21.23 1.13
C ARG A 26 -10.61 22.64 1.65
N SER A 27 -9.55 23.39 1.97
CA SER A 27 -9.70 24.75 2.50
C SER A 27 -10.23 25.74 1.47
N LYS A 28 -9.82 25.64 0.21
CA LYS A 28 -10.25 26.57 -0.85
C LYS A 28 -11.60 26.17 -1.46
N ALA A 29 -11.90 24.87 -1.46
CA ALA A 29 -13.16 24.30 -1.93
C ALA A 29 -13.56 24.75 -3.35
N ASP A 30 -12.58 24.82 -4.26
CA ASP A 30 -12.79 25.21 -5.65
C ASP A 30 -12.20 24.19 -6.63
N SER A 31 -12.77 24.16 -7.83
CA SER A 31 -12.41 23.19 -8.86
C SER A 31 -10.94 23.26 -9.30
N ALA A 32 -10.33 24.45 -9.30
CA ALA A 32 -8.92 24.60 -9.65
C ALA A 32 -8.01 23.98 -8.60
N SER A 33 -8.31 24.22 -7.33
CA SER A 33 -7.59 23.62 -6.21
C SER A 33 -7.75 22.09 -6.18
N TYR A 34 -8.96 21.57 -6.42
CA TYR A 34 -9.17 20.12 -6.52
C TYR A 34 -8.34 19.48 -7.65
N ARG A 35 -8.26 20.10 -8.83
CA ARG A 35 -7.44 19.58 -9.94
C ARG A 35 -5.96 19.51 -9.62
N MET A 36 -5.44 20.53 -8.96
CA MET A 36 -4.04 20.55 -8.52
C MET A 36 -3.79 19.42 -7.51
N ALA A 37 -4.70 19.25 -6.55
CA ALA A 37 -4.60 18.16 -5.59
C ALA A 37 -4.70 16.78 -6.24
N VAL A 38 -5.63 16.55 -7.17
CA VAL A 38 -5.74 15.26 -7.89
C VAL A 38 -4.42 14.93 -8.60
N ARG A 39 -3.81 15.88 -9.32
CA ARG A 39 -2.53 15.66 -10.00
C ARG A 39 -1.41 15.32 -9.01
N GLN A 40 -1.32 16.02 -7.89
CA GLN A 40 -0.30 15.77 -6.87
C GLN A 40 -0.50 14.42 -6.16
N ILE A 41 -1.74 14.09 -5.81
CA ILE A 41 -2.10 12.80 -5.21
C ILE A 41 -1.71 11.65 -6.14
N PHE A 42 -1.98 11.78 -7.45
CA PHE A 42 -1.62 10.72 -8.40
C PHE A 42 -0.12 10.59 -8.66
N ALA A 43 0.64 11.70 -8.60
CA ALA A 43 2.09 11.62 -8.61
C ALA A 43 2.61 10.81 -7.39
N GLY A 44 2.01 11.01 -6.21
CA GLY A 44 2.30 10.18 -5.05
C GLY A 44 1.84 8.74 -5.18
N ALA A 45 0.66 8.49 -5.74
CA ALA A 45 0.11 7.16 -5.98
C ALA A 45 1.03 6.32 -6.88
N GLU A 46 1.59 6.92 -7.94
CA GLU A 46 2.56 6.27 -8.82
C GLU A 46 3.87 5.96 -8.08
N GLY A 47 4.36 6.88 -7.26
CA GLY A 47 5.56 6.68 -6.43
C GLY A 47 5.42 5.52 -5.44
N ILE A 48 4.31 5.45 -4.70
CA ILE A 48 4.08 4.37 -3.73
C ILE A 48 3.80 3.02 -4.42
N LEU A 49 3.14 3.02 -5.58
CA LEU A 49 2.93 1.79 -6.34
C LEU A 49 4.25 1.26 -6.91
N TRP A 50 5.12 2.15 -7.38
CA TRP A 50 6.48 1.77 -7.78
C TRP A 50 7.24 1.14 -6.61
N TYR A 51 7.09 1.68 -5.38
CA TYR A 51 7.64 1.06 -4.19
C TYR A 51 7.13 -0.37 -3.96
N ALA A 52 5.82 -0.56 -4.06
CA ALA A 52 5.19 -1.86 -3.89
C ALA A 52 5.78 -2.89 -4.89
N LYS A 53 6.00 -2.47 -6.15
CA LYS A 53 6.69 -3.30 -7.16
C LYS A 53 8.14 -3.62 -6.75
N CYS A 54 8.91 -2.64 -6.26
CA CYS A 54 10.27 -2.87 -5.77
C CYS A 54 10.32 -3.94 -4.66
N MET A 55 9.40 -3.86 -3.70
CA MET A 55 9.31 -4.81 -2.60
C MET A 55 8.93 -6.22 -3.09
N ALA A 56 7.96 -6.31 -4.01
CA ALA A 56 7.61 -7.57 -4.64
C ALA A 56 8.78 -8.20 -5.40
N ARG A 57 9.58 -7.40 -6.13
CA ARG A 57 10.81 -7.88 -6.80
C ARG A 57 11.86 -8.35 -5.80
N ALA A 58 12.06 -7.62 -4.71
CA ALA A 58 13.00 -8.03 -3.66
C ALA A 58 12.58 -9.36 -3.04
N ALA A 59 11.30 -9.52 -2.71
CA ALA A 59 10.75 -10.78 -2.21
C ALA A 59 10.91 -11.92 -3.23
N ALA A 60 10.68 -11.64 -4.51
CA ALA A 60 10.81 -12.63 -5.57
C ALA A 60 12.24 -13.14 -5.77
N LYS A 61 13.26 -12.29 -5.53
CA LYS A 61 14.68 -12.72 -5.60
C LYS A 61 15.03 -13.79 -4.57
N ILE A 62 14.33 -13.85 -3.43
CA ILE A 62 14.56 -14.86 -2.39
C ILE A 62 13.86 -16.20 -2.74
N GLN A 63 12.82 -16.15 -3.58
CA GLN A 63 12.03 -17.32 -3.98
C GLN A 63 11.93 -17.40 -5.52
N PRO A 64 13.05 -17.51 -6.24
CA PRO A 64 13.08 -17.40 -7.71
C PRO A 64 12.24 -18.48 -8.42
N GLU A 65 12.02 -19.63 -7.79
CA GLU A 65 11.20 -20.71 -8.31
C GLU A 65 9.68 -20.44 -8.22
N THR A 66 9.27 -19.42 -7.46
CA THR A 66 7.86 -19.08 -7.25
C THR A 66 7.31 -18.15 -8.34
N TYR A 67 8.20 -17.49 -9.09
CA TYR A 67 7.85 -16.40 -9.99
C TYR A 67 8.41 -16.61 -11.39
N SER A 68 7.59 -16.37 -12.42
CA SER A 68 8.03 -16.44 -13.80
C SER A 68 8.83 -15.19 -14.20
N ALA A 69 9.72 -15.34 -15.19
CA ALA A 69 10.47 -14.22 -15.75
C ALA A 69 9.56 -13.12 -16.35
N LEU A 70 8.36 -13.49 -16.80
CA LEU A 70 7.36 -12.54 -17.33
C LEU A 70 6.74 -11.68 -16.22
N GLU A 71 6.45 -12.27 -15.06
CA GLU A 71 5.93 -11.53 -13.90
C GLU A 71 6.99 -10.56 -13.36
N ILE A 72 8.26 -10.97 -13.32
CA ILE A 72 9.36 -10.08 -12.92
C ILE A 72 9.54 -8.93 -13.92
N ALA A 73 9.47 -9.20 -15.22
CA ALA A 73 9.51 -8.16 -16.25
C ALA A 73 8.32 -7.19 -16.12
N ALA A 74 7.12 -7.71 -15.84
CA ALA A 74 5.94 -6.87 -15.59
C ALA A 74 6.10 -5.98 -14.35
N LEU A 75 6.74 -6.46 -13.29
CA LEU A 75 7.09 -5.63 -12.13
C LEU A 75 8.09 -4.52 -12.49
N ASN A 76 8.87 -4.64 -13.56
CA ASN A 76 9.78 -3.59 -14.05
C ASN A 76 9.10 -2.63 -15.06
N ASP A 77 7.81 -2.82 -15.36
CA ASP A 77 7.14 -2.13 -16.48
C ASP A 77 7.87 -2.39 -17.81
N GLU A 78 8.28 -3.64 -18.03
CA GLU A 78 8.96 -4.11 -19.23
C GLU A 78 8.18 -5.24 -19.91
N THR A 79 8.40 -5.39 -21.22
CA THR A 79 7.95 -6.56 -21.99
C THR A 79 9.03 -6.98 -22.98
N TYR A 80 8.97 -8.22 -23.46
CA TYR A 80 9.91 -8.75 -24.44
C TYR A 80 9.39 -8.51 -25.86
N ALA A 81 10.28 -8.11 -26.76
CA ALA A 81 10.02 -7.96 -28.18
C ALA A 81 11.11 -8.67 -28.99
N VAL A 82 10.74 -9.24 -30.13
CA VAL A 82 11.68 -9.85 -31.08
C VAL A 82 11.90 -8.85 -32.22
N ALA A 83 13.15 -8.45 -32.42
CA ALA A 83 13.53 -7.58 -33.53
C ALA A 83 13.55 -8.36 -34.86
N GLU A 84 13.57 -7.64 -35.99
CA GLU A 84 13.59 -8.25 -37.34
C GLU A 84 14.77 -9.20 -37.56
N ASN A 85 15.90 -8.96 -36.88
CA ASN A 85 17.08 -9.82 -36.92
C ASN A 85 16.99 -11.05 -35.97
N GLY A 86 15.83 -11.32 -35.38
CA GLY A 86 15.61 -12.41 -34.43
C GLY A 86 16.12 -12.17 -33.01
N THR A 87 16.68 -10.99 -32.69
CA THR A 87 17.19 -10.69 -31.34
C THR A 87 16.04 -10.33 -30.38
N VAL A 88 16.02 -10.94 -29.19
CA VAL A 88 15.08 -10.58 -28.12
C VAL A 88 15.61 -9.37 -27.36
N ARG A 89 14.75 -8.36 -27.14
CA ARG A 89 15.05 -7.15 -26.37
C ARG A 89 13.91 -6.84 -25.41
N THR A 90 14.20 -6.13 -24.33
CA THR A 90 13.15 -5.52 -23.50
C THR A 90 12.74 -4.18 -24.09
N LYS A 91 11.46 -3.82 -23.90
CA LYS A 91 10.95 -2.47 -24.16
C LYS A 91 10.06 -2.02 -23.01
N PRO A 92 9.95 -0.70 -22.76
CA PRO A 92 9.00 -0.18 -21.78
C PRO A 92 7.58 -0.65 -22.10
N ASN A 93 6.85 -1.04 -21.06
CA ASN A 93 5.47 -1.49 -21.11
C ASN A 93 4.72 -0.89 -19.92
N PHE A 94 4.03 0.22 -20.16
CA PHE A 94 3.24 0.87 -19.12
C PHE A 94 2.03 0.00 -18.74
N ILE A 95 2.04 -0.55 -17.53
CA ILE A 95 0.92 -1.34 -17.00
C ILE A 95 -0.01 -0.41 -16.22
N PRO A 96 -1.31 -0.33 -16.56
CA PRO A 96 -2.24 0.56 -15.85
C PRO A 96 -2.25 0.29 -14.34
N MET A 97 -2.37 1.35 -13.55
CA MET A 97 -2.27 1.33 -12.08
C MET A 97 -3.05 0.20 -11.41
N VAL A 98 -4.33 0.01 -11.77
CA VAL A 98 -5.18 -1.05 -11.20
C VAL A 98 -4.65 -2.45 -11.53
N HIS A 99 -4.12 -2.66 -12.72
CA HIS A 99 -3.52 -3.96 -13.11
C HIS A 99 -2.20 -4.18 -12.39
N SER A 100 -1.39 -3.15 -12.25
CA SER A 100 -0.14 -3.19 -11.47
C SER A 100 -0.41 -3.55 -10.00
N MET A 101 -1.43 -2.97 -9.37
CA MET A 101 -1.82 -3.30 -8.00
C MET A 101 -2.28 -4.76 -7.88
N LYS A 102 -3.11 -5.24 -8.82
CA LYS A 102 -3.55 -6.64 -8.86
C LYS A 102 -2.38 -7.61 -9.03
N LEU A 103 -1.43 -7.30 -9.92
CA LEU A 103 -0.23 -8.09 -10.10
C LEU A 103 0.54 -8.18 -8.78
N VAL A 104 0.86 -7.05 -8.15
CA VAL A 104 1.60 -7.06 -6.88
C VAL A 104 0.85 -7.83 -5.78
N ALA A 105 -0.48 -7.63 -5.65
CA ALA A 105 -1.28 -8.40 -4.69
C ALA A 105 -1.24 -9.90 -4.93
N ASP A 106 -1.40 -10.34 -6.18
CA ASP A 106 -1.35 -11.76 -6.55
C ASP A 106 0.03 -12.37 -6.26
N LEU A 107 1.11 -11.67 -6.61
CA LEU A 107 2.47 -12.17 -6.35
C LEU A 107 2.79 -12.24 -4.85
N MET A 108 2.28 -11.28 -4.06
CA MET A 108 2.56 -11.18 -2.63
C MET A 108 1.65 -12.05 -1.76
N SER A 109 0.50 -12.50 -2.28
CA SER A 109 -0.37 -13.46 -1.59
C SER A 109 0.13 -14.92 -1.75
N ARG A 110 0.90 -15.22 -2.80
CA ARG A 110 1.51 -16.55 -2.99
C ARG A 110 2.50 -16.85 -1.87
N LYS A 111 2.30 -17.97 -1.17
CA LYS A 111 3.12 -18.38 -0.01
C LYS A 111 3.25 -17.27 1.04
N GLN A 112 2.15 -16.53 1.28
CA GLN A 112 2.13 -15.43 2.22
C GLN A 112 2.58 -15.86 3.63
N VAL A 113 3.44 -15.06 4.26
CA VAL A 113 4.02 -15.34 5.60
C VAL A 113 3.63 -14.33 6.68
N SER A 114 2.93 -13.25 6.29
CA SER A 114 2.35 -12.25 7.21
C SER A 114 0.82 -12.31 7.23
N ASN A 115 0.21 -11.44 8.05
CA ASN A 115 -1.22 -11.20 8.08
C ASN A 115 -1.64 -10.02 7.17
N ALA A 116 -0.79 -9.64 6.21
CA ALA A 116 -1.11 -8.58 5.25
C ALA A 116 -2.39 -8.93 4.45
N ASP A 117 -3.25 -7.92 4.25
CA ASP A 117 -4.46 -8.11 3.45
C ASP A 117 -4.23 -7.65 2.01
N PHE A 118 -4.25 -8.61 1.08
CA PHE A 118 -4.19 -8.35 -0.36
C PHE A 118 -5.54 -8.54 -1.06
N THR A 119 -6.62 -8.71 -0.28
CA THR A 119 -7.96 -8.80 -0.86
C THR A 119 -8.46 -7.42 -1.24
N PHE A 120 -8.75 -7.24 -2.52
CA PHE A 120 -9.42 -6.04 -3.00
C PHE A 120 -10.92 -6.31 -3.12
N GLY A 121 -11.68 -5.85 -2.12
CA GLY A 121 -13.14 -5.86 -2.21
C GLY A 121 -13.64 -5.12 -3.47
N GLN A 122 -14.81 -5.53 -3.98
CA GLN A 122 -15.38 -4.91 -5.19
C GLN A 122 -15.53 -3.39 -5.05
N GLU A 123 -15.95 -2.92 -3.87
CA GLU A 123 -16.10 -1.51 -3.56
C GLU A 123 -14.76 -0.76 -3.59
N MET A 124 -13.70 -1.33 -3.02
CA MET A 124 -12.36 -0.73 -3.06
C MET A 124 -11.86 -0.56 -4.50
N LEU A 125 -12.04 -1.59 -5.33
CA LEU A 125 -11.67 -1.52 -6.75
C LEU A 125 -12.51 -0.51 -7.52
N ALA A 126 -13.80 -0.38 -7.20
CA ALA A 126 -14.67 0.60 -7.82
C ALA A 126 -14.20 2.03 -7.49
N THR A 127 -13.91 2.32 -6.21
CA THR A 127 -13.37 3.61 -5.77
C THR A 127 -12.08 3.97 -6.49
N ILE A 128 -11.12 3.03 -6.56
CA ILE A 128 -9.85 3.27 -7.25
C ILE A 128 -10.07 3.53 -8.74
N LYS A 129 -10.93 2.74 -9.41
CA LYS A 129 -11.23 2.94 -10.84
C LYS A 129 -11.88 4.29 -11.10
N GLN A 130 -12.79 4.74 -10.25
CA GLN A 130 -13.40 6.06 -10.35
C GLN A 130 -12.35 7.17 -10.20
N ALA A 131 -11.46 7.09 -9.20
CA ALA A 131 -10.37 8.04 -9.05
C ALA A 131 -9.44 8.09 -10.28
N VAL A 132 -9.10 6.91 -10.83
CA VAL A 132 -8.30 6.82 -12.07
C VAL A 132 -9.02 7.48 -13.25
N ALA A 133 -10.35 7.33 -13.36
CA ALA A 133 -11.12 8.01 -14.40
C ALA A 133 -11.04 9.54 -14.29
N VAL A 134 -11.13 10.09 -13.06
CA VAL A 134 -10.94 11.54 -12.81
C VAL A 134 -9.54 11.97 -13.26
N ARG A 135 -8.49 11.24 -12.88
CA ARG A 135 -7.11 11.55 -13.32
C ARG A 135 -6.93 11.46 -14.83
N ASN A 136 -7.49 10.44 -15.47
CA ASN A 136 -7.38 10.26 -16.91
C ASN A 136 -8.01 11.44 -17.66
N ARG A 137 -9.19 11.90 -17.19
CA ARG A 137 -9.86 13.10 -17.72
C ARG A 137 -8.98 14.35 -17.60
N LEU A 138 -8.31 14.55 -16.46
CA LEU A 138 -7.42 15.70 -16.22
C LEU A 138 -6.07 15.66 -16.94
N THR A 139 -5.62 14.48 -17.36
CA THR A 139 -4.34 14.28 -18.04
C THR A 139 -4.47 14.32 -19.56
N HIS A 140 -5.65 14.03 -20.08
CA HIS A 140 -5.96 14.10 -21.51
C HIS A 140 -7.30 14.83 -21.75
N PRO A 141 -7.42 16.11 -21.35
CA PRO A 141 -8.67 16.85 -21.49
C PRO A 141 -9.01 17.07 -22.97
N LYS A 142 -10.27 16.83 -23.32
CA LYS A 142 -10.84 17.06 -24.65
C LYS A 142 -11.77 18.27 -24.68
N SER A 143 -12.23 18.74 -23.52
CA SER A 143 -13.05 19.93 -23.35
C SER A 143 -12.69 20.71 -22.07
N GLY A 144 -13.28 21.90 -21.90
CA GLY A 144 -13.18 22.64 -20.63
C GLY A 144 -13.85 21.92 -19.46
N ASP A 145 -14.93 21.17 -19.72
CA ASP A 145 -15.64 20.39 -18.70
C ASP A 145 -14.79 19.25 -18.15
N ASP A 146 -13.87 18.70 -18.95
CA ASP A 146 -12.88 17.73 -18.48
C ASP A 146 -11.94 18.31 -17.41
N LEU A 147 -11.83 19.64 -17.35
CA LEU A 147 -11.10 20.36 -16.31
C LEU A 147 -12.01 20.81 -15.17
N LEU A 148 -13.23 20.29 -15.01
CA LEU A 148 -14.04 20.55 -13.81
C LEU A 148 -13.98 19.34 -12.90
N VAL A 149 -13.43 19.50 -11.70
CA VAL A 149 -13.46 18.49 -10.63
C VAL A 149 -14.45 18.96 -9.57
N THR A 150 -15.40 18.09 -9.22
CA THR A 150 -16.35 18.35 -8.12
C THR A 150 -15.76 17.92 -6.78
N GLU A 151 -16.40 18.35 -5.68
CA GLU A 151 -15.99 17.92 -4.34
C GLU A 151 -16.14 16.40 -4.16
N GLU A 152 -17.19 15.80 -4.73
CA GLU A 152 -17.43 14.36 -4.67
C GLU A 152 -16.33 13.58 -5.39
N GLU A 153 -15.97 14.01 -6.61
CA GLU A 153 -14.86 13.41 -7.37
C GLU A 153 -13.53 13.54 -6.61
N PHE A 154 -13.28 14.69 -6.00
CA PHE A 154 -12.10 14.91 -5.18
C PHE A 154 -12.08 14.01 -3.94
N ASN A 155 -13.20 13.84 -3.24
CA ASN A 155 -13.31 12.94 -2.10
C ASN A 155 -13.08 11.47 -2.50
N VAL A 156 -13.54 11.04 -3.67
CA VAL A 156 -13.23 9.71 -4.24
C VAL A 156 -11.72 9.55 -4.47
N VAL A 157 -11.04 10.57 -4.99
CA VAL A 157 -9.58 10.54 -5.19
C VAL A 157 -8.84 10.43 -3.85
N VAL A 158 -9.25 11.19 -2.83
CA VAL A 158 -8.66 11.11 -1.49
C VAL A 158 -8.89 9.74 -0.84
N ALA A 159 -10.09 9.17 -0.98
CA ALA A 159 -10.37 7.82 -0.50
C ALA A 159 -9.50 6.77 -1.21
N SER A 160 -9.36 6.87 -2.54
CA SER A 160 -8.48 6.00 -3.33
C SER A 160 -7.02 6.09 -2.89
N TRP A 161 -6.53 7.29 -2.54
CA TRP A 161 -5.18 7.47 -2.02
C TRP A 161 -4.96 6.68 -0.72
N GLY A 162 -5.91 6.74 0.22
CA GLY A 162 -5.85 5.96 1.46
C GLY A 162 -5.80 4.44 1.20
N LEU A 163 -6.60 3.94 0.25
CA LEU A 163 -6.59 2.53 -0.15
C LEU A 163 -5.25 2.11 -0.75
N MET A 164 -4.62 2.95 -1.59
CA MET A 164 -3.31 2.65 -2.18
C MET A 164 -2.18 2.68 -1.15
N LEU A 165 -2.24 3.57 -0.17
CA LEU A 165 -1.32 3.59 0.96
C LEU A 165 -1.44 2.31 1.79
N ALA A 166 -2.66 1.91 2.16
CA ALA A 166 -2.91 0.69 2.91
C ALA A 166 -2.38 -0.55 2.16
N PHE A 167 -2.65 -0.64 0.85
CA PHE A 167 -2.11 -1.69 -0.01
C PHE A 167 -0.56 -1.72 -0.01
N THR A 168 0.07 -0.55 -0.12
CA THR A 168 1.54 -0.45 -0.12
C THR A 168 2.13 -0.87 1.23
N LEU A 169 1.47 -0.50 2.34
CA LEU A 169 1.87 -0.91 3.69
C LEU A 169 1.74 -2.43 3.89
N ASN A 170 0.65 -3.04 3.42
CA ASN A 170 0.47 -4.50 3.42
C ASN A 170 1.57 -5.19 2.60
N THR A 171 1.93 -4.63 1.44
CA THR A 171 3.06 -5.12 0.64
C THR A 171 4.37 -5.04 1.42
N ALA A 172 4.61 -3.94 2.12
CA ALA A 172 5.82 -3.73 2.93
C ALA A 172 5.91 -4.70 4.11
N LEU A 173 4.79 -4.94 4.80
CA LEU A 173 4.71 -5.89 5.90
C LEU A 173 5.05 -7.32 5.44
N GLU A 174 4.48 -7.74 4.32
CA GLU A 174 4.76 -9.06 3.76
C GLU A 174 6.20 -9.19 3.27
N ALA A 175 6.70 -8.17 2.57
CA ALA A 175 8.09 -8.15 2.11
C ALA A 175 9.07 -8.23 3.29
N ASP A 176 8.86 -7.44 4.35
CA ASP A 176 9.71 -7.47 5.55
C ASP A 176 9.77 -8.86 6.18
N LYS A 177 8.63 -9.57 6.24
CA LYS A 177 8.57 -10.93 6.75
C LYS A 177 9.34 -11.94 5.90
N ARG A 178 9.29 -11.79 4.57
CA ARG A 178 10.03 -12.66 3.65
C ARG A 178 11.52 -12.39 3.66
N LEU A 179 11.90 -11.11 3.68
CA LEU A 179 13.28 -10.65 3.62
C LEU A 179 13.99 -10.81 4.98
N GLY A 180 13.24 -10.97 6.07
CA GLY A 180 13.80 -11.08 7.43
C GLY A 180 14.45 -9.78 7.91
N THR A 181 14.07 -8.64 7.33
CA THR A 181 14.72 -7.35 7.59
C THR A 181 14.34 -6.75 8.94
N GLY A 182 13.19 -7.11 9.50
CA GLY A 182 12.73 -6.66 10.82
C GLY A 182 12.43 -5.15 10.89
N ILE A 183 12.23 -4.51 9.75
CA ILE A 183 11.95 -3.07 9.61
C ILE A 183 10.58 -2.73 10.19
N PHE A 184 9.61 -3.66 10.10
CA PHE A 184 8.33 -3.51 10.76
C PHE A 184 8.30 -4.35 12.04
N PRO A 185 8.32 -3.71 13.23
CA PRO A 185 8.12 -4.45 14.47
C PRO A 185 6.70 -5.00 14.47
N VAL A 186 6.55 -6.28 14.13
CA VAL A 186 5.32 -7.00 14.45
C VAL A 186 5.30 -7.13 15.95
N ILE A 187 4.39 -6.39 16.60
CA ILE A 187 4.04 -6.63 17.98
C ILE A 187 3.66 -8.10 18.07
N LYS A 188 4.56 -8.93 18.60
CA LYS A 188 4.22 -10.30 18.99
C LYS A 188 3.21 -10.12 20.12
N THR A 189 1.92 -10.24 19.81
CA THR A 189 0.93 -10.41 20.87
C THR A 189 1.41 -11.62 21.68
N PRO A 190 1.68 -11.47 23.00
CA PRO A 190 2.02 -12.63 23.80
C PRO A 190 0.86 -13.62 23.64
N LYS A 191 1.16 -14.89 23.37
CA LYS A 191 0.19 -15.94 23.61
C LYS A 191 -0.05 -15.96 25.12
N VAL A 192 -0.96 -15.11 25.59
CA VAL A 192 -1.57 -15.32 26.90
C VAL A 192 -2.44 -16.55 26.71
N SER A 193 -1.91 -17.69 27.15
CA SER A 193 -2.70 -18.88 27.34
C SER A 193 -3.87 -18.47 28.25
N LEU A 194 -5.11 -18.68 27.82
CA LEU A 194 -6.30 -18.39 28.62
C LEU A 194 -6.27 -19.16 29.96
N LEU A 195 -5.49 -20.24 30.03
CA LEU A 195 -5.20 -21.00 31.24
C LEU A 195 -4.30 -20.24 32.22
N ASP A 196 -3.35 -19.42 31.75
CA ASP A 196 -2.43 -18.68 32.62
C ASP A 196 -3.14 -17.52 33.34
N ALA A 197 -4.16 -16.95 32.70
CA ALA A 197 -5.02 -15.91 33.28
C ALA A 197 -6.02 -16.47 34.32
N LEU A 198 -6.37 -17.76 34.24
CA LEU A 198 -7.30 -18.41 35.16
C LEU A 198 -6.60 -19.01 36.39
N VAL A 199 -5.34 -19.43 36.28
CA VAL A 199 -4.58 -20.02 37.40
C VAL A 199 -4.07 -18.96 38.39
N GLY A 200 -3.91 -17.70 37.96
CA GLY A 200 -3.46 -16.60 38.82
C GLY A 200 -4.52 -16.03 39.78
N ALA A 201 -5.79 -16.43 39.66
CA ALA A 201 -6.91 -15.84 40.41
C ALA A 201 -7.33 -16.63 41.66
N THR A 202 -6.68 -17.76 41.98
CA THR A 202 -7.14 -18.68 43.06
C THR A 202 -6.19 -18.84 44.25
N GLN A 203 -5.18 -17.96 44.43
CA GLN A 203 -4.17 -18.13 45.49
C GLN A 203 -3.98 -16.94 46.44
N HIS A 204 -5.02 -16.12 46.62
CA HIS A 204 -5.04 -15.09 47.66
C HIS A 204 -6.44 -15.00 48.25
N ASP A 205 -6.73 -15.83 49.25
CA ASP A 205 -7.72 -15.58 50.31
C ASP A 205 -7.79 -16.79 51.24
N MET A 206 -6.72 -17.01 52.02
CA MET A 206 -6.77 -17.72 53.30
C MET A 206 -5.45 -17.46 54.04
N ASP A 207 -5.36 -16.38 54.82
CA ASP A 207 -4.88 -16.50 56.21
C ASP A 207 -4.94 -15.19 57.01
N ALA A 208 -5.18 -15.37 58.32
CA ALA A 208 -5.10 -14.43 59.45
C ALA A 208 -6.16 -13.28 59.48
N GLY A 209 -7.08 -13.19 60.45
CA GLY A 209 -7.06 -13.67 61.82
C GLY A 209 -6.93 -12.48 62.77
N ASP A 210 -8.04 -11.82 63.10
CA ASP A 210 -8.07 -10.72 64.06
C ASP A 210 -9.20 -10.93 65.06
N THR A 211 -8.82 -11.23 66.31
CA THR A 211 -9.69 -11.43 67.47
C THR A 211 -10.07 -10.08 68.08
N PRO A 212 -11.35 -9.82 68.43
CA PRO A 212 -11.74 -8.60 69.13
C PRO A 212 -11.52 -8.70 70.64
N PRO A 213 -11.27 -7.58 71.35
CA PRO A 213 -11.16 -7.58 72.80
C PRO A 213 -12.54 -7.63 73.46
N VAL A 214 -12.60 -8.38 74.55
CA VAL A 214 -13.69 -8.43 75.52
C VAL A 214 -13.59 -7.18 76.41
N THR A 215 -14.77 -6.59 76.67
CA THR A 215 -15.14 -5.47 77.55
C THR A 215 -14.15 -4.97 78.59
#